data_AF-A0A7S1UVM8-F1
#
_entry.id   AF-A0A7S1UVM8-F1
#
_cell.length_a   1.000
_cell.length_b   1.000
_cell.length_c   1.000
_cell.angle_alpha   90.00
_cell.angle_beta   90.00
_cell.angle_gamma   90.00
#
_symmetry.space_group_name_H-M   'P 1'
#
loop_
_entity.id
_entity.type
_entity.pdbx_description
1 polymer ?
#
loop_
_entity_poly.entity_id
_entity_poly.type
_entity_poly.pdbx_seq_one_letter_code
_entity_poly.pdbx_strand_id
1 'polypeptide(L)'
;EQPRRKKNLVDSYEGEVGVLEASLQKLKAHSWGSQNNHEALLEALSMERGQQEISPEQRIQLIQDILQQQLQQAEFLREAQMEQQMLKEIVENPEDELSRELQQILQLSPQQQQDVAQATQGLDEEVEAMNTFIECLQAMQNTNWLDNDGVTAITQQFTSILHANQVSKFLLWADANAESLDQLEYCQAPPSQAPPANAPVFVFGMDDHHGPAPAPSGTAEVGHN
;
A
#
# COMPACT_ATOMS: atom_id res chain seq x y z
N GLU A 1 20.64 0.90 -24.30
CA GLU A 1 19.79 1.08 -23.11
C GLU A 1 20.49 0.95 -21.75
N GLN A 2 21.65 0.27 -21.64
CA GLN A 2 22.43 0.18 -20.39
C GLN A 2 22.93 1.50 -19.73
N PRO A 3 23.24 2.61 -20.44
CA PRO A 3 23.83 3.77 -19.78
C PRO A 3 22.85 4.58 -18.92
N ARG A 4 21.53 4.52 -19.21
CA ARG A 4 20.52 5.27 -18.44
C ARG A 4 20.28 4.67 -17.05
N ARG A 5 20.21 3.34 -16.94
CA ARG A 5 20.08 2.64 -15.64
C ARG A 5 21.30 2.87 -14.75
N LYS A 6 22.50 2.82 -15.35
CA LYS A 6 23.75 3.12 -14.62
C LYS A 6 23.81 4.59 -14.18
N LYS A 7 23.35 5.51 -15.03
CA LYS A 7 23.31 6.94 -14.70
C LYS A 7 22.35 7.24 -13.55
N ASN A 8 21.12 6.72 -13.57
CA ASN A 8 20.17 6.91 -12.46
C ASN A 8 20.69 6.33 -11.14
N LEU A 9 21.39 5.20 -11.19
CA LEU A 9 22.00 4.59 -10.01
C LEU A 9 23.16 5.44 -9.47
N VAL A 10 24.00 5.97 -10.37
CA VAL A 10 25.10 6.87 -10.01
C VAL A 10 24.54 8.17 -9.42
N ASP A 11 23.53 8.77 -10.04
CA ASP A 11 22.88 10.00 -9.57
C ASP A 11 22.25 9.80 -8.16
N SER A 12 21.67 8.61 -7.90
CA SER A 12 21.14 8.24 -6.58
C SER A 12 22.25 8.12 -5.53
N TYR A 13 23.34 7.42 -5.86
CA TYR A 13 24.47 7.27 -4.93
C TYR A 13 25.21 8.60 -4.70
N GLU A 14 25.35 9.45 -5.73
CA GLU A 14 25.92 10.79 -5.58
C GLU A 14 25.06 11.65 -4.64
N GLY A 15 23.73 11.54 -4.73
CA GLY A 15 22.80 12.16 -3.78
C GLY A 15 23.00 11.68 -2.34
N GLU A 16 23.08 10.36 -2.14
CA GLU A 16 23.30 9.76 -0.81
C GLU A 16 24.66 10.16 -0.22
N VAL A 17 25.72 10.15 -1.03
CA VAL A 17 27.06 10.58 -0.61
C VAL A 17 27.06 12.06 -0.23
N GLY A 18 26.38 12.92 -0.99
CA GLY A 18 26.25 14.34 -0.66
C GLY A 18 25.56 14.58 0.69
N VAL A 19 24.51 13.81 1.00
CA VAL A 19 23.82 13.87 2.30
C VAL A 19 24.71 13.38 3.44
N LEU A 20 25.50 12.32 3.21
CA LEU A 20 26.46 11.80 4.19
C LEU A 20 27.59 12.78 4.46
N GLU A 21 28.12 13.43 3.43
CA GLU A 21 29.15 14.46 3.55
C GLU A 21 28.62 15.69 4.32
N ALA A 22 27.40 16.12 4.04
CA ALA A 22 26.76 17.22 4.76
C ALA A 22 26.54 16.88 6.24
N SER A 23 26.08 15.68 6.54
CA SER A 23 25.88 15.20 7.92
C SER A 23 27.21 15.09 8.68
N LEU A 24 28.25 14.59 8.01
CA LEU A 24 29.60 14.50 8.56
C LEU A 24 30.20 15.89 8.83
N GLN A 25 29.94 16.87 7.97
CA GLN A 25 30.32 18.27 8.22
C GLN A 25 29.58 18.86 9.42
N LYS A 26 28.26 18.63 9.55
CA LYS A 26 27.46 19.05 10.72
C LYS A 26 28.04 18.46 12.02
N LEU A 27 28.43 17.19 12.01
CA LEU A 27 29.07 16.52 13.15
C LEU A 27 30.46 17.09 13.48
N LYS A 28 31.28 17.37 12.46
CA LYS A 28 32.62 17.97 12.66
C LYS A 28 32.56 19.40 13.18
N ALA A 29 31.52 20.16 12.81
CA ALA A 29 31.32 21.52 13.27
C ALA A 29 30.72 21.60 14.69
N HIS A 30 30.20 20.49 15.21
CA HIS A 30 29.60 20.45 16.54
C HIS A 30 30.67 20.46 17.65
N SER A 31 30.58 21.43 18.55
CA SER A 31 31.40 21.48 19.76
C SER A 31 30.60 21.00 20.96
N TRP A 32 30.99 19.85 21.50
CA TRP A 32 30.32 19.23 22.64
C TRP A 32 30.35 20.16 23.86
N GLY A 33 29.18 20.42 24.43
CA GLY A 33 29.02 21.18 25.67
C GLY A 33 29.05 22.71 25.53
N SER A 34 29.10 23.27 24.31
CA SER A 34 29.18 24.74 24.14
C SER A 34 27.94 25.43 23.55
N GLN A 35 26.93 24.74 23.02
CA GLN A 35 25.67 25.37 22.56
C GLN A 35 24.48 24.40 22.64
N ASN A 36 23.28 24.97 22.79
CA ASN A 36 21.98 24.27 22.82
C ASN A 36 21.57 23.61 21.48
N ASN A 37 22.50 23.33 20.57
CA ASN A 37 22.21 22.83 19.23
C ASN A 37 22.13 21.29 19.19
N HIS A 38 21.37 20.72 20.12
CA HIS A 38 21.18 19.28 20.28
C HIS A 38 20.33 18.70 19.15
N GLU A 39 19.44 19.50 18.57
CA GLU A 39 18.55 19.09 17.48
C GLU A 39 19.33 18.78 16.19
N ALA A 40 20.26 19.64 15.78
CA ALA A 40 21.12 19.39 14.61
C ALA A 40 22.08 18.20 14.81
N LEU A 41 22.47 17.93 16.06
CA LEU A 41 23.27 16.76 16.42
C LEU A 41 22.43 15.48 16.39
N LEU A 42 21.21 15.52 16.95
CA LEU A 42 20.27 14.41 16.93
C LEU A 42 19.84 14.08 15.50
N GLU A 43 19.58 15.08 14.66
CA GLU A 43 19.32 14.91 13.22
C GLU A 43 20.48 14.17 12.54
N ALA A 44 21.72 14.63 12.73
CA ALA A 44 22.91 14.06 12.10
C ALA A 44 23.33 12.68 12.65
N LEU A 45 22.93 12.34 13.88
CA LEU A 45 23.20 11.05 14.54
C LEU A 45 22.00 10.10 14.50
N SER A 46 20.82 10.56 14.06
CA SER A 46 19.63 9.74 13.99
C SER A 46 19.87 8.54 13.07
N MET A 47 19.38 7.37 13.49
CA MET A 47 19.34 6.18 12.64
C MET A 47 18.17 6.22 11.65
N GLU A 48 17.33 7.27 11.70
CA GLU A 48 16.42 7.68 10.64
C GLU A 48 17.24 8.21 9.46
N ARG A 49 18.00 7.30 8.83
CA ARG A 49 18.67 7.57 7.57
C ARG A 49 17.62 7.84 6.51
N GLY A 50 17.27 9.10 6.33
CA GLY A 50 16.74 9.61 5.08
C GLY A 50 15.50 8.90 4.55
N GLN A 51 14.48 8.66 5.38
CA GLN A 51 13.15 8.87 4.83
C GLN A 51 13.06 10.38 4.60
N GLN A 52 13.53 10.83 3.42
CA GLN A 52 13.10 12.12 2.93
C GLN A 52 11.59 12.13 3.09
N GLU A 53 11.02 13.17 3.71
CA GLU A 53 9.58 13.37 3.70
C GLU A 53 9.18 13.58 2.24
N ILE A 54 8.95 12.46 1.54
CA ILE A 54 8.41 12.47 0.19
C ILE A 54 7.05 13.12 0.36
N SER A 55 6.90 14.31 -0.20
CA SER A 55 5.63 15.02 -0.12
C SER A 55 4.53 14.11 -0.68
N PRO A 56 3.28 14.24 -0.20
CA PRO A 56 2.19 13.39 -0.70
C PRO A 56 2.10 13.42 -2.23
N GLU A 57 2.36 14.57 -2.85
CA GLU A 57 2.39 14.73 -4.32
C GLU A 57 3.57 13.99 -4.96
N GLN A 58 4.76 14.08 -4.38
CA GLN A 58 5.93 13.33 -4.87
C GLN A 58 5.75 11.82 -4.72
N ARG A 59 5.04 11.39 -3.67
CA ARG A 59 4.73 9.99 -3.41
C ARG A 59 3.75 9.46 -4.45
N ILE A 60 2.70 10.22 -4.75
CA ILE A 60 1.74 9.90 -5.80
C ILE A 60 2.45 9.80 -7.15
N GLN A 61 3.30 10.78 -7.49
CA GLN A 61 4.04 10.75 -8.74
C GLN A 61 4.97 9.52 -8.82
N LEU A 62 5.69 9.20 -7.74
CA LEU A 62 6.58 8.05 -7.70
C LEU A 62 5.82 6.72 -7.83
N ILE A 63 4.64 6.63 -7.20
CA ILE A 63 3.74 5.49 -7.34
C ILE A 63 3.26 5.35 -8.80
N GLN A 64 2.83 6.44 -9.43
CA GLN A 64 2.39 6.45 -10.82
C GLN A 64 3.52 6.03 -11.77
N ASP A 65 4.74 6.55 -11.56
CA ASP A 65 5.92 6.21 -12.34
C ASP A 65 6.27 4.72 -12.19
N ILE A 66 6.21 4.18 -10.98
CA ILE A 66 6.45 2.75 -10.73
C ILE A 66 5.38 1.90 -11.41
N LEU A 67 4.10 2.23 -11.26
CA LEU A 67 3.01 1.49 -11.90
C LEU A 67 3.15 1.51 -13.43
N GLN A 68 3.50 2.65 -14.00
CA GLN A 68 3.75 2.77 -15.43
C GLN A 68 4.93 1.89 -15.88
N GLN A 69 6.02 1.87 -15.12
CA GLN A 69 7.16 1.01 -15.41
C GLN A 69 6.81 -0.48 -15.32
N GLN A 70 6.03 -0.88 -14.31
CA GLN A 70 5.59 -2.27 -14.14
C GLN A 70 4.66 -2.69 -15.26
N LEU A 71 3.73 -1.82 -15.67
CA LEU A 71 2.82 -2.09 -16.77
C LEU A 71 3.59 -2.25 -18.09
N GLN A 72 4.56 -1.38 -18.38
CA GLN A 72 5.42 -1.52 -19.56
C GLN A 72 6.21 -2.83 -19.53
N GLN A 73 6.73 -3.25 -18.36
CA GLN A 73 7.43 -4.53 -18.23
C GLN A 73 6.50 -5.72 -18.46
N ALA A 74 5.28 -5.66 -17.93
CA ALA A 74 4.26 -6.69 -18.12
C ALA A 74 3.85 -6.80 -19.60
N GLU A 75 3.74 -5.68 -20.31
CA GLU A 75 3.48 -5.67 -21.76
C GLU A 75 4.59 -6.34 -22.55
N PHE A 76 5.87 -6.05 -22.24
CA PHE A 76 7.00 -6.74 -22.88
C PHE A 76 7.01 -8.24 -22.60
N LEU A 77 6.68 -8.66 -21.38
CA LEU A 77 6.56 -10.07 -21.03
C LEU A 77 5.40 -10.72 -21.81
N ARG A 78 4.26 -10.03 -21.94
CA ARG A 78 3.12 -10.51 -22.73
C ARG A 78 3.46 -10.67 -24.21
N GLU A 79 4.25 -9.75 -24.79
CA GLU A 79 4.74 -9.87 -26.16
C GLU A 79 5.60 -11.14 -26.33
N ALA A 80 6.55 -11.37 -25.42
CA ALA A 80 7.38 -12.58 -25.44
C ALA A 80 6.53 -13.85 -25.24
N GLN A 81 5.49 -13.78 -24.41
CA GLN A 81 4.57 -14.89 -24.18
C GLN A 81 3.72 -15.19 -25.42
N MET A 82 3.30 -14.17 -26.18
CA MET A 82 2.61 -14.35 -27.46
C MET A 82 3.49 -15.10 -28.47
N GLU A 83 4.79 -14.82 -28.49
CA GLU A 83 5.75 -15.56 -29.33
C GLU A 83 5.82 -17.04 -28.94
N GLN A 84 5.81 -17.35 -27.64
CA GLN A 84 5.75 -18.74 -27.14
C GLN A 84 4.42 -19.41 -27.49
N GLN A 85 3.33 -18.66 -27.47
CA GLN A 85 1.99 -19.14 -27.84
C GLN A 85 1.91 -19.50 -29.33
N MET A 86 2.57 -18.73 -30.20
CA MET A 86 2.70 -19.11 -31.62
C MET A 86 3.47 -20.42 -31.81
N LEU A 87 4.51 -20.67 -31.00
CA LEU A 87 5.24 -21.95 -31.05
C LEU A 87 4.40 -23.11 -30.52
N LYS A 88 3.52 -22.86 -29.56
CA LYS A 88 2.56 -23.85 -29.06
C LYS A 88 1.56 -24.26 -30.16
N GLU A 89 1.08 -23.30 -30.94
CA GLU A 89 0.11 -23.53 -32.03
C GLU A 89 0.62 -24.55 -33.08
N ILE A 90 1.93 -24.53 -33.34
CA ILE A 90 2.62 -25.48 -34.22
C ILE A 90 2.39 -26.95 -33.82
N VAL A 91 2.30 -27.20 -32.50
CA VAL A 91 2.16 -28.53 -31.93
C VAL A 91 0.69 -28.90 -31.74
N GLU A 92 -0.13 -27.96 -31.26
CA GLU A 92 -1.54 -28.22 -30.96
C GLU A 92 -2.42 -28.29 -32.20
N ASN A 93 -2.19 -27.41 -33.18
CA ASN A 93 -2.97 -27.32 -34.41
C ASN A 93 -2.04 -27.37 -35.64
N PRO A 94 -1.40 -28.53 -35.93
CA PRO A 94 -0.45 -28.66 -37.04
C PRO A 94 -1.10 -28.52 -38.43
N GLU A 95 -2.43 -28.62 -38.50
CA GLU A 95 -3.20 -28.48 -39.74
C GLU A 95 -3.56 -27.02 -40.07
N ASP A 96 -3.40 -26.10 -39.11
CA ASP A 96 -3.68 -24.68 -39.31
C ASP A 96 -2.70 -24.05 -40.32
N GLU A 97 -3.18 -23.04 -41.06
CA GLU A 97 -2.40 -22.39 -42.12
C GLU A 97 -1.15 -21.70 -41.54
N LEU A 98 -1.31 -21.01 -40.40
CA LEU A 98 -0.21 -20.33 -39.71
C LEU A 98 0.81 -21.35 -39.17
N SER A 99 0.34 -22.43 -38.56
CA SER A 99 1.19 -23.52 -38.06
C SER A 99 2.00 -24.17 -39.17
N ARG A 100 1.40 -24.41 -40.34
CA ARG A 100 2.12 -24.98 -41.50
C ARG A 100 3.18 -24.03 -42.04
N GLU A 101 2.89 -22.74 -42.14
CA GLU A 101 3.86 -21.73 -42.56
C GLU A 101 5.04 -21.66 -41.57
N LEU A 102 4.75 -21.59 -40.27
CA LEU A 102 5.75 -21.60 -39.21
C LEU A 102 6.59 -22.88 -39.23
N GLN A 103 5.98 -24.06 -39.42
CA GLN A 103 6.72 -25.32 -39.55
C GLN A 103 7.66 -25.33 -40.77
N GLN A 104 7.22 -24.76 -41.90
CA GLN A 104 8.06 -24.65 -43.10
C GLN A 104 9.23 -23.69 -42.92
N ILE A 105 9.01 -22.57 -42.23
CA ILE A 105 10.05 -21.57 -41.94
C ILE A 105 11.06 -22.11 -40.92
N LEU A 106 10.57 -22.68 -39.83
CA LEU A 106 11.40 -23.10 -38.70
C LEU A 106 12.05 -24.47 -38.90
N GLN A 107 11.52 -25.31 -39.79
CA GLN A 107 12.04 -26.64 -40.15
C GLN A 107 12.35 -27.51 -38.91
N LEU A 108 11.45 -27.48 -37.93
CA LEU A 108 11.65 -28.16 -36.64
C LEU A 108 11.71 -29.69 -36.82
N SER A 109 12.70 -30.32 -36.19
CA SER A 109 12.77 -31.77 -36.10
C SER A 109 11.68 -32.35 -35.20
N PRO A 110 11.32 -33.64 -35.34
CA PRO A 110 10.32 -34.28 -34.47
C PRO A 110 10.69 -34.22 -32.98
N GLN A 111 11.98 -34.28 -32.67
CA GLN A 111 12.48 -34.15 -31.29
C GLN A 111 12.24 -32.73 -30.76
N GLN A 112 12.53 -31.70 -31.56
CA GLN A 112 12.29 -30.31 -31.17
C GLN A 112 10.79 -29.99 -31.02
N GLN A 113 9.94 -30.59 -31.85
CA GLN A 113 8.49 -30.45 -31.69
C GLN A 113 8.01 -31.06 -30.37
N GLN A 114 8.57 -32.20 -29.97
CA GLN A 114 8.28 -32.82 -28.69
C GLN A 114 8.79 -31.97 -27.51
N ASP A 115 9.97 -31.38 -27.63
CA ASP A 115 10.53 -30.49 -26.61
C ASP A 115 9.70 -29.20 -26.48
N VAL A 116 9.23 -28.62 -27.59
CA VAL A 116 8.31 -27.49 -27.61
C VAL A 116 6.99 -27.87 -26.94
N ALA A 117 6.43 -29.04 -27.26
CA ALA A 117 5.20 -29.55 -26.64
C ALA A 117 5.30 -29.68 -25.11
N GLN A 118 6.49 -30.00 -24.59
CA GLN A 118 6.73 -30.06 -23.14
C GLN A 118 6.95 -28.67 -22.55
N ALA A 119 7.70 -27.81 -23.24
CA ALA A 119 8.03 -26.47 -22.77
C ALA A 119 6.81 -25.52 -22.76
N THR A 120 5.79 -25.79 -23.59
CA THR A 120 4.56 -24.98 -23.66
C THR A 120 3.42 -25.51 -22.79
N GLN A 121 3.65 -26.54 -21.98
CA GLN A 121 2.68 -27.00 -20.99
C GLN A 121 2.48 -25.93 -19.91
N GLY A 122 1.22 -25.62 -19.59
CA GLY A 122 0.87 -24.59 -18.61
C GLY A 122 0.92 -23.16 -19.14
N LEU A 123 1.30 -22.95 -20.40
CA LEU A 123 1.37 -21.60 -20.98
C LEU A 123 0.03 -20.86 -20.93
N ASP A 124 -1.12 -21.56 -21.05
CA ASP A 124 -2.44 -20.91 -20.98
C ASP A 124 -2.73 -20.33 -19.60
N GLU A 125 -2.35 -21.06 -18.53
CA GLU A 125 -2.49 -20.60 -17.15
C GLU A 125 -1.58 -19.39 -16.90
N GLU A 126 -0.37 -19.41 -17.46
CA GLU A 126 0.53 -18.26 -17.40
C GLU A 126 -0.04 -17.05 -18.15
N VAL A 127 -0.72 -17.25 -19.28
CA VAL A 127 -1.32 -16.15 -20.07
C VAL A 127 -2.48 -15.53 -19.30
N GLU A 128 -3.32 -16.37 -18.70
CA GLU A 128 -4.42 -15.91 -17.85
C GLU A 128 -3.90 -15.14 -16.63
N ALA A 129 -2.85 -15.66 -15.97
CA ALA A 129 -2.21 -15.00 -14.84
C ALA A 129 -1.60 -13.64 -15.26
N MET A 130 -0.94 -13.58 -16.42
CA MET A 130 -0.35 -12.34 -16.93
C MET A 130 -1.42 -11.29 -17.27
N ASN A 131 -2.52 -11.70 -17.91
CA ASN A 131 -3.64 -10.81 -18.22
C ASN A 131 -4.27 -10.28 -16.92
N THR A 132 -4.49 -11.15 -15.94
CA THR A 132 -5.01 -10.75 -14.61
C THR A 132 -4.07 -9.74 -13.94
N PHE A 133 -2.76 -9.97 -13.99
CA PHE A 133 -1.77 -9.06 -13.44
C PHE A 133 -1.80 -7.67 -14.12
N ILE A 134 -1.89 -7.64 -15.45
CA ILE A 134 -2.01 -6.39 -16.22
C ILE A 134 -3.32 -5.67 -15.88
N GLU A 135 -4.44 -6.39 -15.81
CA GLU A 135 -5.74 -5.82 -15.42
C GLU A 135 -5.70 -5.22 -14.01
N CYS A 136 -5.04 -5.90 -13.06
CA CYS A 136 -4.81 -5.35 -11.73
C CYS A 136 -3.97 -4.07 -11.79
N LEU A 137 -2.84 -4.06 -12.51
CA LEU A 137 -2.00 -2.86 -12.65
C LEU A 137 -2.77 -1.70 -13.29
N GLN A 138 -3.57 -1.96 -14.32
CA GLN A 138 -4.41 -0.97 -14.98
C GLN A 138 -5.51 -0.45 -14.04
N ALA A 139 -6.18 -1.33 -13.31
CA ALA A 139 -7.16 -0.94 -12.30
C ALA A 139 -6.50 -0.06 -11.24
N MET A 140 -5.28 -0.41 -10.81
CA MET A 140 -4.52 0.35 -9.83
C MET A 140 -4.04 1.71 -10.35
N GLN A 141 -3.83 1.85 -11.67
CA GLN A 141 -3.49 3.12 -12.32
C GLN A 141 -4.71 4.01 -12.55
N ASN A 142 -5.86 3.41 -12.89
CA ASN A 142 -7.09 4.12 -13.23
C ASN A 142 -7.93 4.51 -12.00
N THR A 143 -7.68 3.87 -10.86
CA THR A 143 -8.33 4.23 -9.60
C THR A 143 -7.37 5.05 -8.75
N ASN A 144 -7.87 6.08 -8.07
CA ASN A 144 -7.08 6.89 -7.13
C ASN A 144 -6.95 6.20 -5.75
N TRP A 145 -7.00 4.86 -5.71
CA TRP A 145 -6.96 4.09 -4.46
C TRP A 145 -5.66 4.32 -3.67
N LEU A 146 -4.56 4.58 -4.38
CA LEU A 146 -3.24 4.86 -3.76
C LEU A 146 -3.06 6.31 -3.34
N ASP A 147 -3.89 7.22 -3.83
CA ASP A 147 -3.70 8.64 -3.56
C ASP A 147 -4.05 8.98 -2.10
N ASN A 148 -4.86 8.13 -1.43
CA ASN A 148 -5.34 8.33 -0.05
C ASN A 148 -5.93 9.74 0.22
N ASP A 149 -6.22 10.46 -0.87
CA ASP A 149 -6.51 11.88 -0.87
C ASP A 149 -7.93 12.13 -0.36
N GLY A 150 -8.84 11.17 -0.57
CA GLY A 150 -10.18 11.21 0.00
C GLY A 150 -10.18 11.25 1.53
N VAL A 151 -9.39 10.39 2.18
CA VAL A 151 -9.32 10.34 3.66
C VAL A 151 -8.63 11.58 4.20
N THR A 152 -7.54 12.01 3.56
CA THR A 152 -6.79 13.21 3.94
C THR A 152 -7.62 14.47 3.76
N ALA A 153 -8.33 14.62 2.63
CA ALA A 153 -9.20 15.75 2.36
C ALA A 153 -10.39 15.82 3.31
N ILE A 154 -11.02 14.69 3.63
CA ILE A 154 -12.13 14.63 4.61
C ILE A 154 -11.61 15.00 6.01
N THR A 155 -10.45 14.45 6.40
CA THR A 155 -9.81 14.75 7.68
C THR A 155 -9.43 16.22 7.77
N GLN A 156 -8.89 16.80 6.69
CA GLN A 156 -8.52 18.21 6.62
C GLN A 156 -9.75 19.11 6.65
N GLN A 157 -10.83 18.77 5.95
CA GLN A 157 -12.11 19.49 6.04
C GLN A 157 -12.67 19.46 7.47
N PHE A 158 -12.71 18.29 8.10
CA PHE A 158 -13.19 18.15 9.48
C PHE A 158 -12.34 18.93 10.48
N THR A 159 -11.02 18.77 10.41
CA THR A 159 -10.07 19.47 11.29
C THR A 159 -10.02 20.98 11.03
N SER A 160 -10.32 21.45 9.81
CA SER A 160 -10.35 22.89 9.50
C SER A 160 -11.48 23.65 10.20
N ILE A 161 -12.55 22.95 10.58
CA ILE A 161 -13.69 23.54 11.32
C ILE A 161 -13.32 23.75 12.79
N LEU A 162 -12.38 22.97 13.31
CA LEU A 162 -11.99 22.95 14.71
C LEU A 162 -10.68 23.72 14.93
N HIS A 163 -10.58 24.44 16.05
CA HIS A 163 -9.30 25.01 16.48
C HIS A 163 -8.33 23.89 16.88
N ALA A 164 -7.01 24.09 16.75
CA ALA A 164 -6.01 23.06 17.05
C ALA A 164 -6.18 22.39 18.44
N ASN A 165 -6.52 23.19 19.47
CA ASN A 165 -6.81 22.69 20.82
C ASN A 165 -8.07 21.79 20.88
N GLN A 166 -9.10 22.10 20.07
CA GLN A 166 -10.31 21.28 19.95
C GLN A 166 -10.02 19.98 19.21
N VAL A 167 -9.18 20.01 18.17
CA VAL A 167 -8.71 18.80 17.48
C VAL A 167 -7.95 17.90 18.45
N SER A 168 -7.02 18.44 19.24
CA SER A 168 -6.29 17.64 20.23
C SER A 168 -7.22 17.01 21.29
N LYS A 169 -8.20 17.77 21.80
CA LYS A 169 -9.19 17.23 22.75
C LYS A 169 -10.07 16.17 22.12
N PHE A 170 -10.46 16.35 20.86
CA PHE A 170 -11.25 15.38 20.12
C PHE A 170 -10.47 14.09 19.86
N LEU A 171 -9.22 14.17 19.43
CA LEU A 171 -8.37 12.99 19.23
C LEU A 171 -8.16 12.22 20.53
N LEU A 172 -7.95 12.92 21.64
CA LEU A 172 -7.79 12.31 22.96
C LEU A 172 -9.08 11.66 23.47
N TRP A 173 -10.23 12.27 23.18
CA TRP A 173 -11.53 11.66 23.45
C TRP A 173 -11.78 10.45 22.54
N ALA A 174 -11.44 10.53 21.26
CA ALA A 174 -11.61 9.44 20.31
C ALA A 174 -10.75 8.23 20.70
N ASP A 175 -9.52 8.45 21.13
CA ASP A 175 -8.62 7.42 21.64
C ASP A 175 -9.19 6.72 22.88
N ALA A 176 -9.69 7.51 23.85
CA ALA A 176 -10.36 6.97 25.04
C ALA A 176 -11.67 6.21 24.75
N ASN A 177 -12.23 6.37 23.55
CA ASN A 177 -13.50 5.79 23.14
C ASN A 177 -13.37 4.87 21.91
N ALA A 178 -12.15 4.44 21.56
CA ALA A 178 -11.88 3.68 20.34
C ALA A 178 -12.76 2.41 20.23
N GLU A 179 -12.88 1.63 21.32
CA GLU A 179 -13.71 0.42 21.33
C GLU A 179 -15.20 0.69 21.07
N SER A 180 -15.70 1.85 21.52
CA SER A 180 -17.09 2.29 21.31
C SER A 180 -17.30 2.88 19.91
N LEU A 181 -16.25 3.49 19.33
CA LEU A 181 -16.26 3.96 17.95
C LEU A 181 -16.24 2.78 16.97
N ASP A 182 -15.48 1.72 17.25
CA ASP A 182 -15.45 0.50 16.43
C ASP A 182 -16.81 -0.23 16.39
N GLN A 183 -17.62 -0.08 17.45
CA GLN A 183 -18.98 -0.62 17.52
C GLN A 183 -19.99 0.18 16.70
N LEU A 184 -19.64 1.36 16.17
CA LEU A 184 -20.49 2.14 15.27
C LEU A 184 -20.42 1.59 13.83
N GLU A 185 -20.90 0.37 13.64
CA GLU A 185 -21.01 -0.24 12.31
C GLU A 185 -22.18 0.40 11.54
N TYR A 186 -21.90 1.44 10.74
CA TYR A 186 -22.93 2.17 9.98
C TYR A 186 -23.68 1.27 8.96
N CYS A 187 -23.05 0.18 8.52
CA CYS A 187 -23.61 -0.75 7.53
C CYS A 187 -24.66 -1.73 8.11
N GLN A 188 -24.75 -1.87 9.44
CA GLN A 188 -25.71 -2.75 10.13
C GLN A 188 -26.56 -2.03 11.18
N ALA A 189 -26.71 -0.70 11.06
CA ALA A 189 -27.50 0.07 12.01
C ALA A 189 -28.95 -0.47 12.08
N PRO A 190 -29.47 -0.84 13.27
CA PRO A 190 -30.85 -1.24 13.41
C PRO A 190 -31.78 -0.12 12.91
N PRO A 191 -32.95 -0.44 12.34
CA PRO A 191 -33.94 0.58 11.99
C PRO A 191 -34.25 1.43 13.23
N SER A 192 -34.48 2.73 13.06
CA SER A 192 -34.60 3.73 14.14
C SER A 192 -35.67 3.45 15.22
N GLN A 193 -36.43 2.38 15.06
CA GLN A 193 -37.52 1.93 15.94
C GLN A 193 -37.16 0.68 16.76
N ALA A 194 -36.01 0.05 16.54
CA ALA A 194 -35.57 -1.10 17.33
C ALA A 194 -34.97 -0.63 18.67
N PRO A 195 -35.27 -1.32 19.80
CA PRO A 195 -34.63 -1.00 21.08
C PRO A 195 -33.12 -1.21 20.97
N PRO A 196 -32.29 -0.34 21.59
CA PRO A 196 -30.84 -0.44 21.49
C PRO A 196 -30.35 -1.69 22.21
N ALA A 197 -30.10 -2.76 21.46
CA ALA A 197 -29.35 -3.90 21.96
C ALA A 197 -27.87 -3.53 21.88
N ASN A 198 -27.24 -3.31 23.03
CA ASN A 198 -25.82 -2.94 23.19
C ASN A 198 -25.41 -1.69 22.40
N ALA A 199 -25.90 -0.53 22.84
CA ALA A 199 -25.40 0.75 22.35
C ALA A 199 -23.97 1.01 22.85
N PRO A 200 -23.09 1.61 22.02
CA PRO A 200 -21.74 1.97 22.42
C PRO A 200 -21.78 2.96 23.60
N VAL A 201 -20.92 2.75 24.57
CA VAL A 201 -20.82 3.58 25.78
C VAL A 201 -19.67 4.58 25.60
N PHE A 202 -20.00 5.85 25.52
CA PHE A 202 -19.01 6.91 25.41
C PHE A 202 -18.68 7.50 26.79
N VAL A 203 -17.39 7.59 27.10
CA VAL A 203 -16.86 8.27 28.28
C VAL A 203 -16.64 9.74 27.93
N PHE A 204 -17.20 10.64 28.75
CA PHE A 204 -17.06 12.09 28.61
C PHE A 204 -16.47 12.69 29.88
N GLY A 205 -15.38 13.45 29.73
CA GLY A 205 -14.58 13.96 30.83
C GLY A 205 -13.40 13.02 31.12
N MET A 206 -12.18 13.56 31.16
CA MET A 206 -10.97 12.77 31.43
C MET A 206 -10.72 12.54 32.92
N ASP A 207 -11.62 13.00 33.78
CA ASP A 207 -11.54 12.82 35.22
C ASP A 207 -12.72 11.98 35.65
N ASP A 208 -12.51 10.67 35.80
CA ASP A 208 -13.18 9.88 36.83
C ASP A 208 -12.41 8.57 37.04
N HIS A 209 -11.41 8.63 37.92
CA HIS A 209 -11.12 7.51 38.78
C HIS A 209 -12.39 7.21 39.60
N HIS A 210 -13.23 6.27 39.20
CA HIS A 210 -14.03 5.47 40.14
C HIS A 210 -14.29 4.08 39.55
N GLY A 211 -13.89 3.07 40.33
CA GLY A 211 -13.92 1.66 39.98
C GLY A 211 -15.32 1.10 39.66
N PRO A 212 -15.37 -0.17 39.24
CA PRO A 212 -16.61 -0.81 38.83
C PRO A 212 -17.61 -0.83 39.99
N ALA A 213 -18.79 -0.24 39.77
CA ALA A 213 -19.90 -0.32 40.71
C ALA A 213 -20.34 -1.79 40.86
N PRO A 214 -20.58 -2.29 42.09
CA PRO A 214 -20.92 -3.68 42.31
C PRO A 214 -22.35 -3.99 41.85
N ALA A 215 -22.53 -5.21 41.32
CA ALA A 215 -23.81 -5.74 40.88
C ALA A 215 -24.86 -5.75 42.01
N PRO A 216 -26.14 -5.43 41.72
CA PRO A 216 -27.20 -5.56 42.70
C PRO A 216 -27.46 -7.04 43.00
N SER A 217 -27.04 -7.47 44.19
CA SER A 217 -27.36 -8.77 44.76
C SER A 217 -28.84 -8.81 45.12
N GLY A 218 -29.58 -9.75 44.54
CA GLY A 218 -30.97 -9.99 44.90
C GLY A 218 -31.10 -10.52 46.33
N THR A 219 -32.08 -9.99 47.06
CA THR A 219 -32.75 -10.72 48.14
C THR A 219 -34.24 -10.38 48.11
N ALA A 220 -35.04 -11.43 48.08
CA ALA A 220 -36.49 -11.38 48.14
C ALA A 220 -36.96 -11.06 49.55
N GLU A 221 -37.93 -10.17 49.70
CA GLU A 221 -38.83 -10.17 50.85
C GLU A 221 -40.29 -10.19 50.37
N VAL A 222 -40.95 -11.25 50.79
CA VAL A 222 -42.37 -11.56 50.64
C VAL A 222 -43.13 -10.80 51.74
N GLY A 223 -44.05 -9.93 51.36
CA GLY A 223 -45.01 -9.30 52.28
C GLY A 223 -46.43 -9.71 51.94
N HIS A 224 -46.98 -10.67 52.68
CA HIS A 224 -48.42 -10.92 52.82
C HIS A 224 -48.95 -10.14 54.03
N ASN A 225 -49.89 -9.22 53.78
CA ASN A 225 -51.20 -9.14 54.43
C ASN A 225 -52.01 -7.98 53.86
#